data_AF-A0A8J5MB87-F1
#
_entry.id   AF-A0A8J5MB87-F1
#
_cell.length_a   1.000
_cell.length_b   1.000
_cell.length_c   1.000
_cell.angle_alpha   90.00
_cell.angle_beta   90.00
_cell.angle_gamma   90.00
#
_symmetry.space_group_name_H-M   'P 1'
#
loop_
_entity.id
_entity.type
_entity.pdbx_description
1 polymer ?
#
loop_
_entity_poly.entity_id
_entity_poly.type
_entity_poly.pdbx_seq_one_letter_code
_entity_poly.pdbx_strand_id
1 'polypeptide(L)' 'MTVQQQQSAGEYRVVRIKIHGVPVPVQVNIGDLREALELPNYSLRPPFRPPANTDTPEPATNIEDEEHMSDTGEPMEQ' A
#
# COMPACT_ATOMS: atom_id res chain seq x y z
N MET A 1 32.94 21.05 -5.35
CA MET A 1 31.60 20.49 -5.11
C MET A 1 31.78 19.08 -4.57
N THR A 2 31.95 18.96 -3.25
CA THR A 2 32.06 17.67 -2.58
C THR A 2 30.65 17.11 -2.43
N VAL A 3 30.25 16.25 -3.38
CA VAL A 3 29.13 15.35 -3.15
C VAL A 3 29.57 14.42 -2.03
N GLN A 4 29.16 14.76 -0.80
CA GLN A 4 29.21 13.84 0.31
C GLN A 4 28.31 12.68 -0.12
N GLN A 5 28.94 11.62 -0.65
CA GLN A 5 28.38 10.30 -0.62
C GLN A 5 28.15 10.02 0.85
N GLN A 6 26.96 10.37 1.33
CA GLN A 6 26.44 9.89 2.57
C GLN A 6 26.27 8.41 2.33
N GLN A 7 27.36 7.68 2.56
CA GLN A 7 27.40 6.24 2.66
C GLN A 7 26.49 5.93 3.86
N SER A 8 25.19 5.88 3.59
CA SER A 8 24.25 5.13 4.39
C SER A 8 24.94 3.80 4.59
N ALA A 9 25.37 3.51 5.82
CA ALA A 9 25.98 2.25 6.18
C ALA A 9 25.08 1.15 5.61
N GLY A 10 25.50 0.59 4.47
CA GLY A 10 24.59 -0.11 3.56
C GLY A 10 24.07 -1.33 4.29
N GLU A 11 22.78 -1.32 4.64
CA GLU A 11 22.14 -2.44 5.29
C GLU A 11 22.17 -3.59 4.29
N TYR A 12 23.16 -4.49 4.37
CA TYR A 12 23.18 -5.69 3.56
C TYR A 12 22.13 -6.65 4.10
N ARG A 13 21.27 -7.16 3.24
CA ARG A 13 20.24 -8.13 3.60
C ARG A 13 20.42 -9.43 2.83
N VAL A 14 20.16 -10.55 3.50
CA VAL A 14 20.11 -11.85 2.82
C VAL A 14 18.76 -11.99 2.12
N VAL A 15 18.80 -12.11 0.80
CA VAL A 15 17.64 -12.47 -0.03
C VAL A 15 17.82 -13.90 -0.55
N ARG A 16 16.71 -14.57 -0.83
CA ARG A 16 16.73 -15.92 -1.44
C ARG A 16 16.43 -15.79 -2.92
N ILE A 17 17.38 -16.20 -3.75
CA ILE A 17 17.19 -16.27 -5.21
C ILE A 17 17.15 -17.73 -5.63
N LYS A 18 16.55 -18.03 -6.79
CA LYS A 18 16.46 -19.40 -7.32
C LYS A 18 17.44 -19.56 -8.48
N ILE A 19 18.44 -20.42 -8.32
CA ILE A 19 19.42 -20.75 -9.37
C ILE A 19 19.22 -22.22 -9.74
N HIS A 20 18.93 -22.52 -11.01
CA HIS A 20 18.64 -23.89 -11.48
C HIS A 20 17.61 -24.65 -10.63
N GLY A 21 16.59 -23.93 -10.11
CA GLY A 21 15.56 -24.53 -9.29
C GLY A 21 15.88 -24.59 -7.78
N VAL A 22 17.12 -24.32 -7.38
CA VAL A 22 17.59 -24.38 -5.98
C VAL A 22 17.57 -22.99 -5.36
N PRO A 23 16.96 -22.80 -4.16
CA PRO A 23 17.01 -21.53 -3.45
C PRO A 23 18.38 -21.32 -2.80
N VAL A 24 19.05 -20.23 -3.16
CA VAL A 24 20.37 -19.84 -2.66
C VAL A 24 20.25 -18.50 -1.90
N PRO A 25 20.74 -18.42 -0.65
CA PRO A 25 20.82 -17.16 0.07
C PRO A 25 21.97 -16.30 -0.47
N VAL A 26 21.70 -15.02 -0.74
CA VAL A 26 22.68 -14.06 -1.25
C VAL A 26 22.58 -12.77 -0.45
N GLN A 27 23.72 -12.21 -0.04
CA GLN A 27 23.77 -10.87 0.55
C GLN A 27 23.67 -9.82 -0.55
N VAL A 28 22.70 -8.93 -0.43
CA VAL A 28 22.50 -7.81 -1.35
C VAL A 28 22.53 -6.50 -0.59
N ASN A 29 23.11 -5.48 -1.20
CA ASN A 29 23.03 -4.11 -0.71
C ASN A 29 21.60 -3.60 -0.92
N ILE A 30 20.96 -3.10 0.14
CA ILE A 30 19.59 -2.60 0.04
C ILE A 30 19.50 -1.29 -0.75
N GLY A 31 20.54 -0.47 -0.78
CA GLY A 31 20.60 0.73 -1.64
C GLY A 31 20.51 0.36 -3.13
N ASP A 32 21.39 -0.52 -3.59
CA ASP A 32 21.41 -0.98 -4.99
C ASP A 32 20.11 -1.71 -5.35
N LEU A 33 19.58 -2.52 -4.43
CA LEU A 33 18.31 -3.22 -4.65
C LEU A 33 17.14 -2.23 -4.81
N ARG A 34 17.12 -1.15 -4.01
CA ARG A 34 16.08 -0.12 -4.13
C ARG A 34 16.22 0.66 -5.41
N GLU A 35 17.43 1.02 -5.81
CA GLU A 35 17.69 1.70 -7.09
C GLU A 35 17.23 0.85 -8.27
N ALA A 36 17.59 -0.43 -8.31
CA ALA A 36 17.20 -1.36 -9.37
C ALA A 36 15.68 -1.62 -9.43
N LEU A 37 14.98 -1.48 -8.30
CA LEU A 37 13.52 -1.60 -8.21
C LEU A 37 12.80 -0.25 -8.30
N GLU A 38 13.53 0.83 -8.56
CA GLU A 38 13.01 2.21 -8.61
C GLU A 38 12.23 2.59 -7.33
N LEU A 39 12.62 2.00 -6.19
CA LEU A 39 11.97 2.24 -4.92
C LEU A 39 12.51 3.52 -4.29
N PRO A 40 11.63 4.32 -3.69
CA PRO A 40 12.05 5.53 -2.99
C PRO A 40 12.93 5.18 -1.79
N ASN A 41 13.81 6.11 -1.40
CA ASN A 41 14.75 5.91 -0.29
C ASN A 41 14.08 6.00 1.11
N TYR A 42 12.80 6.34 1.20
CA TYR A 42 12.01 6.30 2.43
C TYR A 42 11.34 4.92 2.66
N SER A 43 11.10 4.56 3.92
CA SER A 43 10.43 3.30 4.27
C SER A 43 9.05 3.19 3.61
N LEU A 44 8.81 2.12 2.84
CA LEU A 44 7.50 1.80 2.26
C LEU A 44 6.49 1.31 3.29
N ARG A 45 6.94 0.96 4.50
CA ARG A 45 6.05 0.66 5.61
C ARG A 45 5.66 1.98 6.26
N PRO A 46 4.37 2.38 6.21
CA PRO A 46 3.89 3.45 7.06
C PRO A 46 4.21 3.10 8.51
N PRO A 47 4.51 4.09 9.37
CA PRO A 47 4.54 3.84 10.80
C PRO A 47 3.23 3.20 11.23
N PHE A 48 3.31 2.23 12.14
CA PHE A 48 2.11 1.63 12.73
C PHE A 48 1.25 2.75 13.30
N ARG A 49 0.04 2.92 12.77
CA ARG A 49 -0.96 3.81 13.36
C ARG A 49 -1.81 2.94 14.28
N PRO A 50 -1.78 3.16 15.60
CA PRO A 50 -2.77 2.54 16.47
C PRO A 50 -4.17 2.92 15.99
N PRO A 51 -5.19 2.06 16.18
CA PRO A 51 -6.56 2.44 15.90
C PRO A 51 -6.83 3.75 16.64
N ALA A 52 -7.28 4.76 15.88
CA ALA A 52 -7.66 6.02 16.49
C ALA A 52 -8.81 5.72 17.46
N ASN A 53 -8.72 6.20 18.71
CA ASN A 53 -9.88 6.26 19.60
C ASN A 53 -10.81 7.35 19.08
N THR A 54 -11.36 7.15 17.88
CA THR A 54 -12.46 7.94 17.38
C THR A 54 -13.72 7.30 17.95
N ASP A 55 -14.41 8.03 18.81
CA ASP A 55 -15.84 7.85 19.01
C ASP A 55 -16.48 8.09 17.63
N THR A 56 -16.55 7.04 16.82
CA THR A 56 -17.27 7.08 15.57
C THR A 56 -18.73 7.08 15.98
N PRO A 57 -19.47 8.20 15.85
CA PRO A 57 -20.87 8.21 16.20
C PRO A 57 -21.56 7.11 15.38
N GLU A 58 -22.60 6.53 15.96
CA GLU A 58 -23.40 5.52 15.25
C GLU A 58 -23.77 6.06 13.86
N PRO A 59 -23.68 5.24 12.80
CA PRO A 59 -24.02 5.67 11.46
C PRO A 59 -25.42 6.28 11.47
N ALA A 60 -25.61 7.33 10.67
CA ALA A 60 -26.91 7.99 10.57
C ALA A 60 -28.01 6.96 10.22
N THR A 61 -29.20 7.17 10.79
CA THR A 61 -30.41 6.38 10.48
C THR A 61 -30.57 6.26 8.97
N ASN A 62 -30.89 5.06 8.49
CA ASN A 62 -31.18 4.79 7.08
C ASN A 62 -32.23 5.79 6.57
N ILE A 63 -31.84 6.62 5.61
CA ILE A 63 -32.74 7.55 4.91
C ILE A 63 -33.36 6.76 3.76
N GLU A 64 -34.69 6.71 3.71
CA GLU A 64 -35.38 6.10 2.57
C GLU A 64 -35.15 6.96 1.32
N ASP A 65 -34.84 6.30 0.21
CA ASP A 65 -34.59 6.96 -1.07
C ASP A 65 -35.94 7.34 -1.73
N GLU A 66 -36.55 8.42 -1.25
CA GLU A 66 -37.88 8.88 -1.67
C GLU A 66 -37.92 9.35 -3.13
N GLU A 67 -36.78 9.72 -3.72
CA GLU A 67 -36.66 10.19 -5.11
C GLU A 67 -37.04 9.08 -6.11
N HIS A 68 -36.66 7.83 -5.80
CA HIS A 68 -36.82 6.70 -6.70
C HIS A 68 -38.14 5.93 -6.50
N MET A 69 -38.98 6.37 -5.55
CA MET A 69 -40.28 5.73 -5.24
C MET A 69 -41.39 6.04 -6.26
N SER A 70 -41.15 6.94 -7.22
CA SER A 70 -42.18 7.33 -8.21
C SER A 70 -42.11 6.57 -9.54
N ASP A 71 -41.19 5.62 -9.72
CA ASP A 71 -41.21 4.67 -10.85
C ASP A 71 -41.91 3.36 -10.45
N THR A 72 -43.20 3.44 -10.13
CA THR A 72 -44.04 2.24 -9.91
C THR A 72 -45.34 2.34 -10.71
N GLY A 73 -45.32 2.95 -11.90
CA GLY A 73 -46.58 3.15 -12.61
C GLY A 73 -46.56 3.55 -14.07
N GLU A 74 -45.53 3.23 -14.87
CA GLU A 74 -45.70 3.29 -16.33
C GLU A 74 -46.29 1.95 -16.82
N PRO A 75 -47.57 1.90 -17.25
CA PRO A 75 -48.12 0.69 -17.84
C PRO A 75 -47.42 0.45 -19.18
N MET A 76 -46.79 -0.71 -19.34
CA MET A 76 -46.31 -1.16 -20.64
C MET A 76 -47.53 -1.32 -21.56
N GLU A 77 -47.75 -0.36 -22.46
CA GLU A 77 -48.75 -0.43 -23.52
C GLU A 77 -48.43 -1.62 -24.44
N GLN A 78 -49.45 -2.47 -24.68
CA GLN A 78 -49.39 -3.70 -25.48
C GLN A 78 -49.48 -3.44 -26.98
#